data_AF-A0A7G5C2R5-F1
#
_entry.id   AF-A0A7G5C2R5-F1
#
_cell.length_a   1.000
_cell.length_b   1.000
_cell.length_c   1.000
_cell.angle_alpha   90.00
_cell.angle_beta   90.00
_cell.angle_gamma   90.00
#
_symmetry.space_group_name_H-M   'P 1'
#
loop_
_entity.id
_entity.type
_entity.pdbx_description
1 polymer ?
#
loop_
_entity_poly.entity_id
_entity_poly.type
_entity_poly.pdbx_seq_one_letter_code
_entity_poly.pdbx_strand_id
1 'polypeptide(L)'
;MVKASVSIPASSAPRRKAAEVHSLLEALISKREQEITEIEQMVERYERRIRLEEQAYRSMSTLRRMLSGKKPDHHLALEYIHYVKKPMEKVRSLRLEISNYQEMLSGAVPADLPDVLD
;
A
#
# COMPACT_ATOMS: atom_id res chain seq x y z
N MET A 1 -4.71 -65.80 -15.44
CA MET A 1 -4.70 -64.46 -16.09
C MET A 1 -5.50 -63.50 -15.23
N VAL A 2 -4.84 -62.76 -14.33
CA VAL A 2 -5.47 -61.80 -13.42
C VAL A 2 -5.37 -60.42 -14.07
N LYS A 3 -6.50 -59.83 -14.48
CA LYS A 3 -6.55 -58.47 -15.01
C LYS A 3 -6.39 -57.49 -13.84
N ALA A 4 -5.23 -56.83 -13.78
CA ALA A 4 -5.02 -55.69 -12.89
C ALA A 4 -5.88 -54.51 -13.37
N SER A 5 -6.92 -54.18 -12.61
CA SER A 5 -7.69 -52.95 -12.76
C SER A 5 -6.84 -51.78 -12.25
N VAL A 6 -6.14 -51.11 -13.17
CA VAL A 6 -5.46 -49.84 -12.89
C VAL A 6 -6.53 -48.79 -12.62
N SER A 7 -6.68 -48.42 -11.35
CA SER A 7 -7.46 -47.25 -10.93
C SER A 7 -6.73 -45.98 -11.36
N ILE A 8 -7.22 -45.33 -12.41
CA ILE A 8 -6.74 -44.00 -12.82
C ILE A 8 -7.19 -43.01 -11.73
N PRO A 9 -6.27 -42.24 -11.10
CA PRO A 9 -6.68 -41.27 -10.09
C PRO A 9 -7.50 -40.16 -10.75
N ALA A 10 -8.69 -39.92 -10.19
CA ALA A 10 -9.56 -38.83 -10.57
C ALA A 10 -8.81 -37.49 -10.53
N SER A 11 -8.88 -36.75 -11.64
CA SER A 11 -8.17 -35.49 -11.89
C SER A 11 -8.29 -34.49 -10.73
N SER A 12 -7.17 -34.22 -10.05
CA SER A 12 -7.02 -33.22 -8.99
C SER A 12 -6.59 -31.83 -9.51
N ALA A 13 -6.49 -31.67 -10.82
CA ALA A 13 -6.01 -30.47 -11.50
C ALA A 13 -6.78 -29.17 -11.15
N PRO A 14 -8.12 -29.13 -11.06
CA PRO A 14 -8.82 -27.87 -10.78
C PRO A 14 -8.61 -27.38 -9.33
N ARG A 15 -8.42 -28.31 -8.37
CA ARG A 15 -8.20 -27.95 -6.96
C ARG A 15 -6.81 -27.34 -6.72
N ARG A 16 -5.78 -27.81 -7.44
CA ARG A 16 -4.42 -27.24 -7.35
C ARG A 16 -4.36 -25.82 -7.92
N LYS A 17 -4.97 -25.60 -9.09
CA LYS A 17 -5.04 -24.27 -9.71
C LYS A 17 -5.79 -23.25 -8.83
N ALA A 18 -6.90 -23.65 -8.21
CA ALA A 18 -7.63 -22.76 -7.29
C ALA A 18 -6.79 -22.38 -6.05
N ALA A 19 -6.03 -23.33 -5.49
CA ALA A 19 -5.15 -23.07 -4.36
C ALA A 19 -3.97 -22.14 -4.73
N GLU A 20 -3.40 -22.31 -5.94
CA GLU A 20 -2.34 -21.43 -6.46
C GLU A 20 -2.83 -19.99 -6.64
N VAL A 21 -4.05 -19.79 -7.18
CA VAL A 21 -4.66 -18.47 -7.34
C VAL A 21 -4.94 -17.83 -5.98
N HIS A 22 -5.45 -18.59 -5.01
CA HIS A 22 -5.70 -18.10 -3.66
C HIS A 22 -4.41 -17.62 -2.99
N SER A 23 -3.36 -18.44 -3.02
CA SER A 23 -2.06 -18.09 -2.46
C SER A 23 -1.44 -16.86 -3.13
N LEU A 24 -1.64 -16.70 -4.45
CA LEU A 24 -1.19 -15.52 -5.18
C LEU A 24 -1.91 -14.25 -4.71
N LEU A 25 -3.24 -14.29 -4.55
CA LEU A 25 -4.02 -13.14 -4.08
C LEU A 25 -3.62 -12.73 -2.66
N GLU A 26 -3.41 -13.68 -1.75
CA GLU A 26 -2.91 -13.40 -0.40
C GLU A 26 -1.53 -12.73 -0.40
N ALA A 27 -0.63 -13.19 -1.27
CA ALA A 27 0.68 -12.58 -1.43
C ALA A 27 0.59 -11.13 -1.97
N LEU A 28 -0.33 -10.88 -2.92
CA LEU A 28 -0.58 -9.53 -3.44
C LEU A 28 -1.14 -8.61 -2.36
N ILE A 29 -2.14 -9.06 -1.58
CA ILE A 29 -2.69 -8.31 -0.45
C ILE A 29 -1.57 -7.94 0.54
N SER A 30 -0.79 -8.92 0.96
CA SER A 30 0.32 -8.73 1.92
C SER A 30 1.35 -7.71 1.41
N LYS A 31 1.68 -7.77 0.12
CA LYS A 31 2.61 -6.82 -0.51
C LYS A 31 2.05 -5.39 -0.50
N ARG A 32 0.76 -5.22 -0.77
CA ARG A 32 0.10 -3.91 -0.77
C ARG A 32 -0.02 -3.32 0.64
N GLU A 33 -0.30 -4.15 1.63
CA GLU A 33 -0.32 -3.73 3.04
C GLU A 33 1.06 -3.26 3.52
N GLN A 34 2.11 -3.98 3.11
CA GLN A 34 3.49 -3.57 3.37
C GLN A 34 3.82 -2.23 2.71
N GLU A 35 3.42 -2.04 1.44
CA GLU A 35 3.62 -0.77 0.71
C GLU A 35 2.88 0.40 1.39
N ILE A 36 1.66 0.18 1.88
CA ILE A 36 0.91 1.17 2.67
C ILE A 36 1.68 1.54 3.93
N THR A 37 2.15 0.54 4.67
CA THR A 37 2.89 0.75 5.93
C THR A 37 4.17 1.56 5.70
N GLU A 38 4.91 1.27 4.63
CA GLU A 38 6.12 2.02 4.27
C GLU A 38 5.83 3.49 3.94
N ILE A 39 4.75 3.75 3.20
CA ILE A 39 4.30 5.11 2.90
C ILE A 39 3.91 5.84 4.17
N GLU A 40 3.10 5.22 5.03
CA GLU A 40 2.64 5.80 6.29
C GLU A 40 3.83 6.16 7.20
N GLN A 41 4.82 5.28 7.34
CA GLN A 41 6.06 5.56 8.08
C GLN A 41 6.86 6.72 7.48
N MET A 42 6.92 6.83 6.15
CA MET A 42 7.59 7.94 5.49
C MET A 42 6.89 9.28 5.80
N VAL A 43 5.56 9.32 5.73
CA VAL A 43 4.75 10.48 6.08
C VAL A 43 4.96 10.86 7.55
N GLU A 44 4.91 9.87 8.46
CA GLU A 44 5.08 10.11 9.89
C GLU A 44 6.44 10.73 10.21
N ARG A 45 7.53 10.26 9.57
CA ARG A 45 8.86 10.84 9.73
C ARG A 45 8.92 12.29 9.26
N TYR A 46 8.27 12.61 8.14
CA TYR A 46 8.18 13.98 7.63
C TYR A 46 7.45 14.88 8.63
N GLU A 47 6.25 14.49 9.07
CA GLU A 47 5.44 15.29 9.99
C GLU A 47 6.11 15.46 11.36
N ARG A 48 6.80 14.42 11.85
CA ARG A 48 7.57 14.50 13.09
C ARG A 48 8.67 15.56 12.99
N ARG A 49 9.40 15.61 11.87
CA ARG A 49 10.43 16.62 11.63
C ARG A 49 9.83 18.02 11.60
N ILE A 50 8.73 18.23 10.86
CA ILE A 50 8.04 19.53 10.80
C ILE A 50 7.58 19.96 12.19
N ARG A 51 7.00 19.07 12.98
CA ARG A 51 6.57 19.37 14.36
C ARG A 51 7.73 19.80 15.25
N LEU A 52 8.88 19.16 15.15
CA LEU A 52 10.09 19.52 15.91
C LEU A 52 10.63 20.89 15.47
N GLU A 53 10.64 21.17 14.17
CA GLU A 53 11.04 22.48 13.63
C GLU A 53 10.10 23.60 14.12
N GLU A 54 8.79 23.36 14.11
CA GLU A 54 7.80 24.30 14.64
C GLU A 54 7.96 24.53 16.14
N GLN A 55 8.18 23.46 16.92
CA GLN A 55 8.42 23.58 18.36
C GLN A 55 9.69 24.38 18.66
N ALA A 56 10.78 24.11 17.94
CA ALA A 56 12.02 24.86 18.07
C ALA A 56 11.82 26.34 17.71
N TYR A 57 11.08 26.66 16.65
CA TYR A 57 10.77 28.04 16.28
C TYR A 57 9.91 28.76 17.33
N ARG A 58 8.93 28.05 17.90
CA ARG A 58 8.08 28.57 18.98
C ARG A 58 8.86 28.83 20.27
N SER A 59 9.86 27.99 20.60
CA SER A 59 10.68 28.16 21.80
C SER A 59 11.77 29.24 21.68
N MET A 60 12.06 29.73 20.46
CA MET A 60 12.99 30.84 20.26
C MET A 60 12.44 32.17 20.78
N SER A 61 13.33 33.00 21.33
CA SER A 61 13.02 34.39 21.69
C SER A 61 12.68 35.24 20.46
N THR A 62 11.89 36.30 20.65
CA THR A 62 11.42 37.18 19.57
C THR A 62 12.57 37.76 18.74
N LEU A 63 13.67 38.16 19.38
CA LEU A 63 14.86 38.67 18.69
C LEU A 63 15.47 37.61 17.77
N ARG A 64 15.66 36.38 18.28
CA ARG A 64 16.23 35.27 17.51
C ARG A 64 15.31 34.85 16.36
N ARG A 65 14.00 34.93 16.56
CA ARG A 65 12.97 34.65 15.55
C ARG A 65 12.98 35.64 14.39
N MET A 66 13.20 36.93 14.68
CA MET A 66 13.33 37.96 13.65
C MET A 66 14.60 37.78 12.80
N LEU A 67 15.68 37.30 13.40
CA LEU A 67 16.96 37.07 12.71
C LEU A 67 17.00 35.75 11.93
N SER A 68 16.14 34.77 12.25
CA SER A 68 16.22 33.43 11.67
C SER A 68 15.61 33.28 10.27
N GLY A 69 14.98 34.33 9.72
CA GLY A 69 14.41 34.33 8.35
C GLY A 69 13.50 33.14 8.08
N LYS A 70 12.23 33.18 8.53
CA LYS A 70 11.26 32.10 8.28
C LYS A 70 11.12 31.86 6.77
N LYS A 71 11.19 30.59 6.34
CA LYS A 71 10.90 30.21 4.95
C LYS A 71 9.48 30.69 4.57
N PRO A 72 9.25 31.16 3.34
CA PRO A 72 7.93 31.60 2.90
C PRO A 72 6.89 30.47 2.99
N ASP A 73 5.68 30.79 3.45
CA ASP A 73 4.62 29.80 3.71
C ASP A 73 4.23 28.99 2.45
N HIS A 74 4.46 29.51 1.24
CA HIS A 74 4.16 28.80 -0.01
C HIS A 74 5.06 27.57 -0.25
N HIS A 75 6.33 27.60 0.16
CA HIS A 75 7.22 26.44 -0.01
C HIS A 75 6.80 25.28 0.89
N LEU A 76 6.34 25.58 2.10
CA LEU A 76 5.85 24.58 3.04
C LEU A 76 4.62 23.83 2.50
N ALA A 77 3.72 24.54 1.81
CA ALA A 77 2.55 23.94 1.19
C ALA A 77 2.92 22.95 0.06
N LEU A 78 3.88 23.32 -0.80
CA LEU A 78 4.36 22.44 -1.87
C LEU A 78 5.04 21.18 -1.31
N GLU A 79 5.88 21.35 -0.28
CA GLU A 79 6.49 20.23 0.42
C GLU A 79 5.43 19.30 1.02
N TYR A 80 4.41 19.85 1.70
CA TYR A 80 3.33 19.06 2.28
C TYR A 80 2.54 18.28 1.22
N ILE A 81 2.25 18.89 0.08
CA ILE A 81 1.59 18.19 -1.03
C ILE A 81 2.45 17.01 -1.50
N HIS A 82 3.75 17.22 -1.64
CA HIS A 82 4.66 16.19 -2.15
C HIS A 82 4.92 15.05 -1.16
N TYR A 83 5.13 15.37 0.12
CA TYR A 83 5.53 14.40 1.14
C TYR A 83 4.38 13.79 1.93
N VAL A 84 3.19 14.40 1.90
CA VAL A 84 2.02 13.91 2.65
C VAL A 84 0.86 13.62 1.73
N LYS A 85 0.39 14.63 0.98
CA LYS A 85 -0.86 14.48 0.22
C LYS A 85 -0.77 13.43 -0.89
N LYS A 86 0.23 13.52 -1.78
CA LYS A 86 0.42 12.57 -2.88
C LYS A 86 0.67 11.13 -2.38
N PRO A 87 1.54 10.88 -1.37
CA PRO A 87 1.70 9.54 -0.81
C PRO A 87 0.41 8.99 -0.20
N MET A 88 -0.37 9.82 0.50
CA MET A 88 -1.66 9.38 1.06
C MET A 88 -2.73 9.12 -0.01
N GLU A 89 -2.68 9.82 -1.15
CA GLU A 89 -3.51 9.47 -2.32
C GLU A 89 -3.15 8.09 -2.86
N LYS A 90 -1.86 7.74 -2.92
CA LYS A 90 -1.40 6.39 -3.27
C LYS A 90 -1.87 5.34 -2.25
N VAL A 91 -1.85 5.63 -0.95
CA VAL A 91 -2.41 4.72 0.07
C VAL A 91 -3.89 4.44 -0.20
N ARG A 92 -4.67 5.44 -0.61
CA ARG A 92 -6.09 5.23 -0.95
C ARG A 92 -6.28 4.30 -2.13
N SER A 93 -5.48 4.43 -3.19
CA SER A 93 -5.55 3.52 -4.34
C SER A 93 -5.13 2.10 -3.96
N LEU A 94 -4.06 1.95 -3.16
CA LEU A 94 -3.60 0.63 -2.67
C LEU A 94 -4.67 -0.06 -1.80
N ARG A 95 -5.41 0.69 -0.98
CA ARG A 95 -6.52 0.15 -0.19
C ARG A 95 -7.69 -0.32 -1.07
N LEU A 96 -7.97 0.39 -2.16
CA LEU A 96 -8.97 -0.06 -3.14
C LEU A 96 -8.52 -1.34 -3.84
N GLU A 97 -7.25 -1.45 -4.23
CA GLU A 97 -6.69 -2.68 -4.80
C GLU A 97 -6.82 -3.87 -3.83
N ILE A 98 -6.51 -3.68 -2.54
CA ILE A 98 -6.69 -4.71 -1.51
C ILE A 98 -8.16 -5.13 -1.41
N SER A 99 -9.10 -4.19 -1.39
CA SER A 99 -10.54 -4.48 -1.36
C SER A 99 -10.94 -5.37 -2.55
N ASN A 100 -10.46 -5.04 -3.76
CA ASN A 100 -10.73 -5.83 -4.95
C ASN A 100 -10.17 -7.26 -4.83
N TYR A 101 -8.94 -7.42 -4.34
CA TYR A 101 -8.35 -8.75 -4.11
C TYR A 101 -9.13 -9.56 -3.06
N GLN A 102 -9.61 -8.91 -2.01
CA GLN A 102 -10.45 -9.54 -0.99
C GLN A 102 -11.81 -10.00 -1.57
N GLU A 103 -12.42 -9.19 -2.43
CA GLU A 103 -13.65 -9.56 -3.14
C GLU A 103 -13.44 -10.79 -4.05
N MET A 104 -12.35 -10.82 -4.82
CA MET A 104 -11.96 -11.97 -5.65
C MET A 104 -11.75 -13.23 -4.80
N LEU A 105 -11.14 -13.09 -3.63
CA LEU A 105 -10.86 -14.19 -2.70
C LEU A 105 -12.16 -14.72 -2.05
N SER A 106 -13.12 -13.84 -1.78
CA SER A 106 -14.45 -14.20 -1.25
C SER A 106 -15.37 -14.86 -2.30
N GLY A 107 -14.98 -14.87 -3.58
CA GLY A 107 -15.77 -15.43 -4.69
C GLY A 107 -16.93 -14.53 -5.13
N ALA A 108 -16.94 -13.25 -4.73
CA ALA A 108 -18.00 -12.30 -5.05
C ALA A 108 -17.93 -11.74 -6.47
N VAL A 109 -16.78 -11.85 -7.14
CA VAL A 109 -16.55 -11.36 -8.51
C VAL A 109 -15.89 -12.46 -9.33
N PRO A 110 -16.41 -12.83 -10.53
CA PRO A 110 -15.67 -13.69 -11.44
C PRO A 110 -14.37 -12.97 -11.79
N ALA A 111 -13.23 -13.67 -11.65
CA ALA A 111 -11.90 -13.12 -11.88
C ALA A 111 -11.69 -12.74 -13.36
N ASP A 112 -12.30 -11.66 -13.82
CA ASP A 112 -11.89 -10.96 -15.03
C ASP A 112 -10.62 -10.19 -14.67
N LEU A 113 -9.47 -10.80 -14.97
CA LEU A 113 -8.18 -10.12 -14.97
C LEU A 113 -8.29 -8.89 -15.88
N PRO A 114 -7.94 -7.68 -15.42
CA PRO A 114 -7.75 -6.56 -16.35
C PRO A 114 -6.57 -6.89 -17.25
N ASP A 115 -6.83 -7.01 -18.55
CA ASP A 115 -5.90 -7.37 -19.62
C ASP A 115 -4.86 -6.28 -19.95
N VAL A 116 -4.55 -5.39 -19.00
CA VAL A 116 -3.79 -4.16 -19.28
C VAL A 116 -2.36 -4.30 -18.77
N LEU A 117 -1.54 -4.91 -19.64
CA LEU A 117 -0.11 -4.64 -19.74
C LEU A 117 0.10 -3.88 -21.06
N ASP A 118 0.01 -2.55 -21.01
CA ASP A 118 0.57 -1.64 -22.02
C ASP A 118 1.28 -0.47 -21.31
#